data_AF-A0A1S9DRI1-F1
#
_entry.id   AF-A0A1S9DRI1-F1
#
_cell.length_a   1.000
_cell.length_b   1.000
_cell.length_c   1.000
_cell.angle_alpha   90.00
_cell.angle_beta   90.00
_cell.angle_gamma   90.00
#
_symmetry.space_group_name_H-M   'P 1'
#
loop_
_entity.id
_entity.type
_entity.pdbx_description
1 polymer ?
#
loop_
_entity_poly.entity_id
_entity_poly.type
_entity_poly.pdbx_seq_one_letter_code
_entity_poly.pdbx_strand_id
1 'polypeptide(L)'
;MAPSTRASKRFSTVSGNPSIASSGTIGSLPSGDPRLAEFHHLRDGLERLENKPLQKQRFVPTPEKSDNLSKLALSAKVERALDRRMTGQDAIMRKPVLNEKAAAESTSS
;
A
#
# COMPACT_ATOMS: atom_id res chain seq x y z
N MET A 1 62.20 27.29 -33.95
CA MET A 1 61.46 27.04 -32.68
C MET A 1 59.99 26.92 -33.02
N ALA A 2 59.41 25.71 -32.94
CA ALA A 2 57.97 25.50 -33.10
C ALA A 2 57.30 25.50 -31.71
N PRO A 3 56.10 26.10 -31.53
CA PRO A 3 55.43 26.14 -30.23
C PRO A 3 54.79 24.79 -29.88
N SER A 4 55.02 24.33 -28.65
CA SER A 4 54.39 23.13 -28.08
C SER A 4 52.95 23.43 -27.63
N THR A 5 51.96 22.88 -28.32
CA THR A 5 50.55 22.91 -27.89
C THR A 5 50.30 21.82 -26.85
N ARG A 6 50.56 22.14 -25.57
CA ARG A 6 50.26 21.23 -24.46
C ARG A 6 48.76 21.23 -24.15
N ALA A 7 48.01 20.36 -24.83
CA ALA A 7 46.61 20.08 -24.51
C ALA A 7 46.49 19.20 -23.25
N SER A 8 46.67 19.77 -22.05
CA SER A 8 46.41 19.02 -20.81
C SER A 8 44.91 18.94 -20.55
N LYS A 9 44.32 17.75 -20.73
CA LYS A 9 42.96 17.47 -20.25
C LYS A 9 43.05 17.05 -18.77
N ARG A 10 42.72 17.96 -17.85
CA ARG A 10 42.56 17.63 -16.43
C ARG A 10 41.18 17.03 -16.23
N PHE A 11 41.10 15.71 -16.10
CA PHE A 11 39.88 15.01 -15.72
C PHE A 11 39.82 14.94 -14.19
N SER A 12 39.16 15.91 -13.56
CA SER A 12 38.90 15.87 -12.12
C SER A 12 37.49 16.38 -11.83
N THR A 13 36.53 15.46 -11.87
CA THR A 13 35.23 15.59 -11.21
C THR A 13 34.81 14.21 -10.72
N VAL A 14 35.12 13.89 -9.46
CA VAL A 14 34.47 12.77 -8.76
C VAL A 14 33.18 13.34 -8.18
N SER A 15 32.04 13.07 -8.84
CA SER A 15 30.71 13.39 -8.31
C SER A 15 30.16 12.19 -7.53
N GLY A 16 29.79 12.40 -6.26
CA GLY A 16 29.24 11.37 -5.35
C GLY A 16 27.81 10.90 -5.65
N ASN A 17 27.29 11.17 -6.84
CA ASN A 17 25.99 10.69 -7.30
C ASN A 17 26.19 9.87 -8.58
N PRO A 18 25.76 8.59 -8.62
CA PRO A 18 25.79 7.82 -9.86
C PRO A 18 24.82 8.44 -10.87
N SER A 19 25.35 9.23 -11.80
CA SER A 19 24.58 9.78 -12.90
C SER A 19 24.60 8.80 -14.06
N ILE A 20 23.43 8.34 -14.49
CA ILE A 20 23.21 7.57 -15.73
C ILE A 20 23.27 8.46 -16.98
N ALA A 21 24.22 9.40 -17.03
CA ALA A 21 24.45 10.19 -18.24
C ALA A 21 24.95 9.24 -19.34
N SER A 22 24.01 8.83 -20.20
CA SER A 22 24.22 8.06 -21.42
C SER A 22 25.10 8.86 -22.37
N SER A 23 26.42 8.76 -22.18
CA SER A 23 27.40 9.28 -23.11
C SER A 23 27.76 8.19 -24.11
N GLY A 24 26.97 8.09 -25.17
CA GLY A 24 27.35 7.42 -26.42
C GLY A 24 27.01 5.93 -26.49
N THR A 25 26.29 5.58 -27.57
CA THR A 25 26.13 4.24 -28.16
C THR A 25 25.29 3.22 -27.40
N ILE A 26 23.97 3.31 -27.60
CA ILE A 26 22.97 2.27 -27.29
C ILE A 26 23.02 1.09 -28.29
N GLY A 27 24.16 0.87 -28.97
CA GLY A 27 24.22 0.05 -30.20
C GLY A 27 25.22 -1.10 -30.22
N SER A 28 26.28 -1.10 -29.41
CA SER A 28 27.22 -2.22 -29.34
C SER A 28 28.15 -2.01 -28.15
N LEU A 29 27.76 -2.49 -26.97
CA LEU A 29 28.71 -2.59 -25.86
C LEU A 29 29.36 -3.98 -25.93
N PRO A 30 30.69 -4.07 -25.96
CA PRO A 30 31.38 -5.35 -25.96
C PRO A 30 31.06 -6.10 -24.66
N SER A 31 31.00 -7.44 -24.74
CA SER A 31 30.66 -8.37 -23.65
C SER A 31 31.55 -8.29 -22.38
N GLY A 32 32.44 -7.30 -22.28
CA GLY A 32 33.36 -7.08 -21.15
C GLY A 32 33.33 -5.66 -20.58
N ASP A 33 32.30 -4.85 -20.85
CA ASP A 33 32.16 -3.53 -20.24
C ASP A 33 31.90 -3.68 -18.72
N PRO A 34 32.76 -3.13 -17.83
CA PRO A 34 32.59 -3.22 -16.38
C PRO A 34 31.24 -2.68 -15.89
N ARG A 35 30.61 -1.75 -16.62
CA ARG A 35 29.27 -1.25 -16.26
C ARG A 35 28.18 -2.32 -16.40
N LEU A 36 28.32 -3.21 -17.38
CA LEU A 36 27.41 -4.35 -17.54
C LEU A 36 27.66 -5.38 -16.44
N ALA A 37 28.94 -5.61 -16.07
CA ALA A 37 29.29 -6.52 -14.98
C ALA A 37 28.70 -6.07 -13.63
N GLU A 38 28.74 -4.77 -13.33
CA GLU A 38 28.09 -4.20 -12.14
C GLU A 38 26.55 -4.38 -12.19
N PHE A 39 25.92 -4.15 -13.34
CA PHE A 39 24.49 -4.37 -13.51
C PHE A 39 24.09 -5.84 -13.30
N HIS A 40 24.87 -6.78 -13.84
CA HIS A 40 24.66 -8.21 -13.63
C HIS A 40 24.85 -8.60 -12.16
N HIS A 41 25.89 -8.07 -11.50
CA HIS A 41 26.12 -8.34 -10.08
C HIS A 41 24.99 -7.82 -9.19
N LEU A 42 24.46 -6.63 -9.49
CA LEU A 42 23.30 -6.06 -8.80
C LEU A 42 22.03 -6.89 -9.04
N ARG A 43 21.77 -7.30 -10.29
CA ARG A 43 20.66 -8.20 -10.62
C ARG A 43 20.75 -9.50 -9.83
N ASP A 44 21.91 -10.14 -9.82
CA ASP A 44 22.12 -11.41 -9.11
C ASP A 44 21.99 -11.23 -7.59
N GLY A 45 22.43 -10.08 -7.06
CA GLY A 45 22.23 -9.71 -5.66
C GLY A 45 20.76 -9.59 -5.29
N LEU A 46 19.98 -8.89 -6.12
CA LEU A 46 18.53 -8.74 -5.93
C LEU A 46 17.79 -10.09 -6.05
N GLU A 47 18.17 -10.93 -7.01
CA GLU A 47 17.57 -12.25 -7.17
C GLU A 47 17.82 -13.17 -5.95
N ARG A 48 18.99 -13.06 -5.31
CA ARG A 48 19.30 -13.79 -4.06
C ARG A 48 18.56 -13.24 -2.84
N LEU A 49 18.30 -11.93 -2.81
CA LEU A 49 17.52 -11.29 -1.75
C LEU A 49 16.03 -11.58 -1.87
N GLU A 50 15.56 -12.00 -3.05
CA GLU A 50 14.18 -12.39 -3.27
C GLU A 50 13.84 -13.72 -2.57
N ASN A 51 12.99 -13.65 -1.54
CA ASN A 51 12.45 -14.83 -0.89
C ASN A 51 11.32 -15.47 -1.71
N LYS A 52 11.69 -16.18 -2.77
CA LYS A 52 10.81 -16.97 -3.64
C LYS A 52 9.84 -17.91 -2.89
N PRO A 53 10.22 -18.62 -1.79
CA PRO A 53 9.25 -19.45 -1.07
C PRO A 53 8.17 -18.64 -0.34
N LEU A 54 8.51 -17.44 0.16
CA LEU A 54 7.59 -16.58 0.90
C LEU A 54 6.54 -15.97 -0.04
N GLN A 55 6.92 -15.66 -1.28
CA GLN A 55 5.96 -15.23 -2.31
C GLN A 55 4.92 -16.32 -2.62
N LYS A 56 5.33 -17.58 -2.65
CA LYS A 56 4.40 -18.71 -2.87
C LYS A 56 3.45 -18.95 -1.69
N GLN A 57 3.86 -18.60 -0.47
CA GLN A 57 3.02 -18.69 0.72
C GLN A 57 2.00 -17.54 0.83
N ARG A 58 2.32 -16.37 0.26
CA ARG A 58 1.40 -15.22 0.27
C ARG A 58 0.29 -15.47 -0.73
N PHE A 59 -0.90 -15.74 -0.21
CA PHE A 59 -2.10 -15.78 -1.02
C PHE A 59 -2.42 -14.38 -1.55
N VAL A 60 -2.31 -14.18 -2.87
CA VAL A 60 -2.79 -12.99 -3.56
C VAL A 60 -4.17 -13.32 -4.14
N PRO A 61 -5.26 -12.71 -3.65
CA PRO A 61 -6.59 -12.95 -4.19
C PRO A 61 -6.66 -12.57 -5.67
N THR A 62 -7.34 -13.40 -6.47
CA THR A 62 -7.76 -12.99 -7.82
C THR A 62 -8.80 -11.85 -7.70
N PRO A 63 -8.95 -11.01 -8.74
CA PRO A 63 -9.91 -9.91 -8.71
C PRO A 63 -11.35 -10.38 -8.38
N GLU A 64 -11.76 -11.51 -8.93
CA GLU A 64 -13.06 -12.12 -8.62
C GLU A 64 -13.20 -12.50 -7.14
N LYS A 65 -12.12 -13.01 -6.51
CA LYS A 65 -12.14 -13.34 -5.09
C LYS A 65 -12.22 -12.09 -4.22
N SER A 66 -11.53 -11.01 -4.57
CA SER A 66 -11.67 -9.73 -3.84
C SER A 66 -13.08 -9.15 -3.95
N ASP A 67 -13.72 -9.27 -5.11
CA ASP A 67 -15.09 -8.78 -5.30
C ASP A 67 -16.09 -9.61 -4.48
N ASN A 68 -15.92 -10.93 -4.47
CA ASN A 68 -16.75 -11.82 -3.66
C ASN A 68 -16.60 -11.55 -2.16
N LEU A 69 -15.37 -11.33 -1.67
CA LEU A 69 -15.12 -10.94 -0.29
C LEU A 69 -15.75 -9.58 0.05
N SER A 70 -15.69 -8.63 -0.88
CA SER A 70 -16.30 -7.30 -0.70
C SER A 70 -17.83 -7.40 -0.62
N LYS A 71 -18.46 -8.20 -1.49
CA LYS A 71 -19.90 -8.47 -1.46
C LYS A 71 -20.32 -9.13 -0.14
N LEU A 72 -19.57 -10.13 0.32
CA LEU A 72 -19.84 -10.83 1.58
C LEU A 72 -19.67 -9.91 2.80
N ALA A 73 -18.65 -9.04 2.79
CA ALA A 73 -18.47 -8.04 3.83
C ALA A 73 -19.61 -7.01 3.85
N LEU A 74 -20.10 -6.59 2.68
CA LEU A 74 -21.23 -5.66 2.57
C LEU A 74 -22.53 -6.29 3.06
N SER A 75 -22.85 -7.53 2.66
CA SER A 75 -24.06 -8.21 3.14
C SER A 75 -24.03 -8.36 4.66
N ALA A 76 -22.90 -8.78 5.25
CA ALA A 76 -22.74 -8.88 6.69
C ALA A 76 -22.88 -7.53 7.41
N LYS A 77 -22.39 -6.44 6.81
CA LYS A 77 -22.58 -5.08 7.35
C LYS A 77 -24.04 -4.65 7.31
N VAL A 78 -24.74 -4.93 6.22
CA VAL A 78 -26.17 -4.63 6.08
C VAL A 78 -26.98 -5.40 7.12
N GLU A 79 -26.72 -6.70 7.28
CA GLU A 79 -27.37 -7.54 8.30
C GLU A 79 -27.17 -6.96 9.71
N ARG A 80 -25.92 -6.67 10.09
CA ARG A 80 -25.60 -6.07 11.40
C ARG A 80 -26.26 -4.70 11.59
N ALA A 81 -26.32 -3.88 10.54
CA ALA A 81 -26.97 -2.57 10.60
C ALA A 81 -28.48 -2.73 10.78
N LEU A 82 -29.09 -3.70 10.09
CA LEU A 82 -30.49 -4.04 10.23
C LEU A 82 -30.79 -4.55 11.63
N ASP A 83 -30.01 -5.48 12.18
CA ASP A 83 -30.17 -5.99 13.56
C ASP A 83 -30.22 -4.85 14.58
N ARG A 84 -29.27 -3.91 14.47
CA ARG A 84 -29.21 -2.73 15.35
C ARG A 84 -30.43 -1.84 15.22
N ARG A 85 -30.95 -1.68 14.01
CA ARG A 85 -32.17 -0.89 13.77
C ARG A 85 -33.39 -1.63 14.29
N MET A 86 -33.53 -2.93 13.99
CA MET A 86 -34.67 -3.77 14.34
C MET A 86 -34.76 -4.06 15.84
N THR A 87 -33.66 -3.90 16.57
CA THR A 87 -33.66 -4.01 18.03
C THR A 87 -34.53 -2.93 18.66
N GLY A 88 -35.64 -3.33 19.30
CA GLY A 88 -36.52 -2.41 20.04
C GLY A 88 -37.43 -1.53 19.17
N GLN A 89 -37.52 -1.82 17.86
CA GLN A 89 -38.49 -1.17 16.97
C GLN A 89 -39.93 -1.62 17.24
N ASP A 90 -40.12 -2.82 17.77
CA ASP A 90 -41.44 -3.34 18.09
C ASP A 90 -42.09 -2.51 19.22
N ALA A 91 -43.36 -2.17 19.03
CA ALA A 91 -44.11 -1.42 20.02
C ALA A 91 -44.30 -2.27 21.29
N ILE A 92 -43.59 -1.91 22.36
CA ILE A 92 -43.78 -2.50 23.68
C ILE A 92 -44.87 -1.70 24.40
N MET A 93 -46.06 -2.29 24.55
CA MET A 93 -47.13 -1.73 25.37
C MET A 93 -46.72 -1.75 26.84
N ARG A 94 -46.04 -0.69 27.29
CA ARG A 94 -45.72 -0.50 28.70
C ARG A 94 -46.93 0.08 29.41
N LYS A 95 -47.32 -0.51 30.54
CA LYS A 95 -48.30 0.12 31.43
C LYS A 95 -47.73 1.49 31.84
N PRO A 96 -48.50 2.59 31.71
CA PRO A 96 -48.02 3.91 32.11
C PRO A 96 -47.64 3.87 33.59
N VAL A 97 -46.42 4.32 33.91
CA VAL A 97 -45.96 4.43 35.29
C VAL A 97 -46.61 5.69 35.88
N LEU A 98 -47.81 5.53 36.44
CA LEU A 98 -48.48 6.56 37.22
C LEU A 98 -47.80 6.59 38.59
N ASN A 99 -46.72 7.36 38.74
CA ASN A 99 -46.12 7.58 40.04
C ASN A 99 -47.03 8.51 40.86
N GLU A 100 -47.72 7.91 41.82
CA GLU A 100 -48.76 8.54 42.64
C GLU A 100 -48.25 9.66 43.55
N LYS A 101 -46.94 9.87 43.71
CA LYS A 101 -46.40 11.00 44.50
C LYS A 101 -46.66 12.37 43.87
N ALA A 102 -46.86 12.44 42.55
CA ALA A 102 -47.41 13.63 41.88
C ALA A 102 -48.94 13.59 41.73
N ALA A 103 -49.55 12.40 41.82
CA ALA A 103 -51.02 12.26 41.78
C ALA A 103 -51.68 12.59 43.12
N ALA A 104 -50.98 12.41 44.25
CA ALA A 104 -51.45 12.68 45.60
C ALA A 104 -51.55 14.20 45.91
N GLU A 105 -50.80 15.07 45.23
CA GLU A 105 -50.97 16.53 45.33
C GLU A 105 -52.24 17.00 44.62
N SER A 106 -52.69 16.29 43.57
CA SER A 106 -53.90 16.64 42.81
C SER A 106 -55.23 16.22 43.46
N THR A 107 -55.20 15.44 44.55
CA THR A 107 -56.40 14.92 45.23
C THR A 107 -56.67 15.56 46.60
N SER A 108 -55.98 16.66 46.93
CA SER A 108 -56.12 17.38 48.22
C SER A 108 -56.51 18.87 48.12
N SER A 109 -57.27 19.26 47.08
CA SER A 109 -57.92 20.58 46.97
C SER A 109 -59.36 20.45 46.48
#